data_AF-A0A2A4JDJ9-F1
#
_entry.id   AF-A0A2A4JDJ9-F1
#
_cell.length_a   1.000
_cell.length_b   1.000
_cell.length_c   1.000
_cell.angle_alpha   90.00
_cell.angle_beta   90.00
_cell.angle_gamma   90.00
#
_symmetry.space_group_name_H-M   'P 1'
#
loop_
_entity.id
_entity.type
_entity.pdbx_description
1 polymer ?
#
loop_
_entity_poly.entity_id
_entity_poly.type
_entity_poly.pdbx_seq_one_letter_code
_entity_poly.pdbx_strand_id
1 'polypeptide(L)' 'MWWLLVLLVTCLFYYSRNRLKYFSSRGVCTLPPVPFLGNLTAVTFGRENFVEAIAAGYDAFKDQ' A
#
# COMPACT_ATOMS: atom_id res chain seq x y z
N MET A 1 -21.19 20.94 8.10
CA MET A 1 -21.09 19.77 7.20
C MET A 1 -19.68 19.21 7.01
N TRP A 2 -18.63 20.03 6.85
CA TRP A 2 -17.26 19.54 6.53
C TRP A 2 -16.65 18.54 7.51
N TRP A 3 -16.98 18.64 8.80
CA TRP A 3 -16.49 17.71 9.84
C TRP A 3 -16.86 16.24 9.58
N LEU A 4 -18.03 15.97 8.97
CA LEU A 4 -18.43 14.61 8.61
C LEU A 4 -17.57 14.03 7.48
N LEU A 5 -17.17 14.87 6.51
CA LEU A 5 -16.26 14.45 5.44
C LEU A 5 -14.87 14.17 5.99
N VAL A 6 -14.36 15.04 6.87
CA VAL A 6 -13.06 14.83 7.54
C VAL A 6 -13.07 13.54 8.35
N LEU A 7 -14.14 13.29 9.11
CA LEU A 7 -14.30 12.06 9.89
C LEU A 7 -14.34 10.82 8.98
N LEU A 8 -15.13 10.86 7.90
CA LEU A 8 -15.23 9.78 6.94
C LEU A 8 -13.88 9.46 6.28
N VAL A 9 -13.15 10.47 5.80
CA VAL A 9 -11.82 10.29 5.20
C VAL A 9 -10.83 9.72 6.22
N THR A 10 -10.88 10.18 7.46
CA THR A 10 -10.01 9.68 8.54
C THR A 10 -10.31 8.20 8.86
N CYS A 11 -11.58 7.83 8.97
CA CYS A 11 -11.99 6.44 9.18
C CYS A 11 -11.54 5.53 8.04
N LEU A 12 -11.75 5.97 6.79
CA LEU A 12 -11.33 5.24 5.61
C LEU A 12 -9.81 5.09 5.56
N PHE A 13 -9.06 6.15 5.88
CA PHE A 13 -7.60 6.12 5.92
C PHE A 13 -7.09 5.12 6.96
N TYR A 14 -7.65 5.15 8.17
CA TYR A 14 -7.27 4.22 9.23
C TYR A 14 -7.61 2.77 8.87
N TYR A 15 -8.80 2.54 8.32
CA TYR A 15 -9.22 1.23 7.85
C TYR A 15 -8.26 0.69 6.79
N SER A 16 -7.95 1.50 5.77
CA SER A 16 -7.03 1.12 4.70
C SER A 16 -5.64 0.78 5.25
N ARG A 17 -5.09 1.63 6.12
CA ARG A 17 -3.79 1.40 6.74
C ARG A 17 -3.76 0.09 7.54
N ASN A 18 -4.84 -0.23 8.27
CA ASN A 18 -4.91 -1.46 9.03
C ASN A 18 -4.95 -2.70 8.13
N ARG A 19 -5.68 -2.64 7.00
CA ARG A 19 -5.73 -3.73 6.02
C ARG A 19 -4.39 -3.94 5.33
N LEU A 20 -3.72 -2.86 4.95
CA LEU A 20 -2.43 -2.92 4.26
C LEU A 20 -1.28 -3.41 5.16
N LYS A 21 -1.46 -3.36 6.49
CA LYS A 21 -0.50 -3.94 7.45
C LYS A 21 -0.56 -5.46 7.56
N TYR A 22 -1.52 -6.14 6.93
CA TYR A 22 -1.74 -7.59 7.06
C TYR A 22 -0.45 -8.43 6.91
N PHE A 23 0.32 -8.21 5.84
CA PHE A 23 1.55 -8.97 5.58
C PHE A 23 2.67 -8.60 6.55
N SER A 24 2.89 -7.30 6.78
CA SER A 24 3.87 -6.82 7.77
C SER A 24 3.61 -7.35 9.18
N SER A 25 2.34 -7.50 9.57
CA SER A 25 1.95 -8.04 10.88
C SER A 25 2.29 -9.53 11.06
N ARG A 26 2.55 -10.24 9.95
CA ARG A 26 2.91 -11.66 9.92
C ARG A 26 4.41 -11.89 9.69
N GLY A 27 5.22 -10.83 9.75
CA GLY A 27 6.66 -10.90 9.52
C GLY A 27 7.06 -10.96 8.04
N VAL A 28 6.11 -10.82 7.11
CA VAL A 28 6.43 -10.71 5.68
C VAL A 28 6.84 -9.27 5.40
N CYS A 29 8.07 -9.05 4.94
CA CYS A 29 8.50 -7.72 4.56
C CYS A 29 7.74 -7.26 3.31
N THR A 30 7.35 -6.00 3.35
CA THR A 30 6.60 -5.37 2.28
C THR A 30 7.10 -3.95 2.10
N LEU A 31 7.14 -3.48 0.86
CA LEU A 31 7.30 -2.06 0.58
C LEU A 31 6.19 -1.26 1.28
N PRO A 32 6.46 -0.01 1.70
CA PRO A 32 5.48 0.83 2.37
C PRO A 32 4.31 1.15 1.43
N PRO A 33 3.09 0.69 1.75
CA PRO A 33 1.97 0.80 0.82
C PRO A 33 1.36 2.19 0.85
N VAL A 34 0.96 2.68 -0.33
CA VAL A 34 0.17 3.90 -0.45
C VAL A 34 -1.23 3.64 0.13
N PRO A 35 -1.74 4.51 1.03
CA PRO A 35 -3.10 4.39 1.53
C PRO A 35 -4.12 4.26 0.38
N PHE A 36 -5.11 3.40 0.56
CA PHE A 36 -6.16 3.00 -0.40
C PHE A 36 -5.71 2.15 -1.59
N LEU A 37 -4.48 2.32 -2.07
CA LEU A 37 -4.04 1.78 -3.37
C LEU A 37 -2.98 0.68 -3.25
N GLY A 38 -2.24 0.64 -2.14
CA GLY A 38 -1.21 -0.37 -1.89
C GLY A 38 0.10 -0.13 -2.65
N ASN A 39 0.92 -1.17 -2.75
CA ASN A 39 2.24 -1.10 -3.40
C ASN A 39 2.18 -1.04 -4.93
N LEU A 40 1.08 -1.47 -5.54
CA LEU A 40 0.88 -1.46 -7.00
C LEU A 40 0.24 -0.15 -7.52
N THR A 41 0.37 0.93 -6.75
CA THR A 41 -0.20 2.23 -7.11
C THR A 41 0.34 2.75 -8.44
N ALA A 42 1.65 2.70 -8.63
CA ALA A 42 2.29 3.15 -9.86
C ALA A 42 1.81 2.35 -11.08
N VAL A 43 1.68 1.03 -10.94
CA VAL A 43 1.14 0.13 -11.97
C VAL A 43 -0.30 0.47 -12.31
N THR A 44 -1.14 0.72 -11.29
CA THR A 44 -2.57 1.06 -11.48
C THR A 44 -2.75 2.36 -12.28
N PHE A 45 -1.85 3.32 -12.09
CA PHE A 45 -1.83 4.57 -12.86
C PHE A 45 -0.98 4.50 -14.14
N GLY A 46 -0.49 3.32 -14.53
CA GLY A 46 0.33 3.14 -15.73
C GLY A 46 1.68 3.86 -15.69
N ARG A 47 2.17 4.21 -14.50
CA ARG A 47 3.48 4.87 -14.30
C ARG A 47 4.65 3.90 -14.25
N GLU A 48 4.37 2.62 -14.04
CA GLU A 48 5.34 1.54 -13.92
C GLU A 48 4.77 0.26 -14.53
N ASN A 49 5.62 -0.58 -15.13
CA ASN A 49 5.20 -1.89 -15.59
C ASN A 49 4.97 -2.83 -14.40
N PHE A 50 3.94 -3.69 -14.48
CA PHE A 50 3.64 -4.66 -13.43
C PHE A 50 4.84 -5.58 -13.11
N VAL A 51 5.54 -6.07 -14.12
CA VAL A 51 6.67 -6.99 -13.95
C VAL A 51 7.85 -6.28 -13.28
N GLU A 52 8.12 -5.03 -13.67
CA GLU A 52 9.15 -4.21 -13.05
C GLU A 52 8.85 -3.94 -11.58
N ALA A 53 7.60 -3.61 -11.24
CA ALA A 53 7.18 -3.39 -9.86
C ALA A 53 7.38 -4.63 -8.97
N ILE A 54 7.11 -5.83 -9.51
CA ILE A 54 7.33 -7.09 -8.80
C ILE A 54 8.83 -7.38 -8.67
N ALA A 55 9.62 -7.17 -9.73
CA ALA A 55 11.08 -7.35 -9.69
C ALA A 55 11.73 -6.42 -8.66
N ALA A 56 11.34 -5.15 -8.63
CA ALA A 56 11.81 -4.18 -7.63
C ALA A 56 11.43 -4.61 -6.20
N GLY A 57 10.23 -5.16 -6.02
CA GLY A 57 9.80 -5.74 -4.74
C GLY A 57 10.65 -6.93 -4.31
N TYR A 58 10.99 -7.83 -5.23
CA TYR A 58 11.86 -8.96 -4.97
C TYR A 58 13.28 -8.51 -4.62
N ASP A 59 13.87 -7.63 -5.43
CA ASP A 59 15.22 -7.10 -5.22
C ASP A 59 15.37 -6.37 -3.88
N ALA A 60 14.32 -5.65 -3.44
CA ALA A 60 14.30 -4.96 -2.16
C ALA A 60 14.37 -5.90 -0.94
N PHE A 61 13.99 -7.17 -1.09
CA PHE A 61 13.95 -8.17 -0.01
C PHE A 61 14.66 -9.48 -0.37
N LYS A 62 15.53 -9.47 -1.39
CA LYS A 62 16.18 -10.68 -1.93
C LYS A 62 17.07 -11.43 -0.94
N ASP A 63 17.53 -10.73 0.10
CA ASP A 63 18.48 -11.24 1.10
C ASP A 63 17.78 -11.77 2.37
N GLN A 64 16.45 -11.77 2.39
CA GLN A 64 15.65 -12.45 3.43
C GLN A 64 15.52 -13.94 3.17
#